data_AF-A0A7V9SQQ5-F1
#
_entry.id   AF-A0A7V9SQQ5-F1
#
_cell.length_a   1.000
_cell.length_b   1.000
_cell.length_c   1.000
_cell.angle_alpha   90.00
_cell.angle_beta   90.00
_cell.angle_gamma   90.00
#
_symmetry.space_group_name_H-M   'P 1'
#
loop_
_entity.id
_entity.type
_entity.pdbx_description
1 polymer ?
#
loop_
_entity_poly.entity_id
_entity_poly.type
_entity_poly.pdbx_seq_one_letter_code
_entity_poly.pdbx_strand_id
1 'polypeptide(L)'
;MATDQRTDEPDPRMLWRWVGDAVRPWIGWILIGIGALLMLLGYFGVSREALPAKQIPYLVSGGIGGVFFAVLGAYFLGTQEMRNDSGRLDRLEQMVAELHGALLTRSDA
;
A
#
# COMPACT_ATOMS: atom_id res chain seq x y z
N MET A 1 51.16 12.21 -9.13
CA MET A 1 49.74 12.63 -8.94
C MET A 1 48.89 11.50 -9.48
N ALA A 2 48.62 10.48 -8.66
CA ALA A 2 47.82 9.33 -9.05
C ALA A 2 46.34 9.70 -8.87
N THR A 3 45.60 9.74 -9.96
CA THR A 3 44.14 9.90 -9.96
C THR A 3 43.52 8.63 -9.40
N ASP A 4 43.01 8.70 -8.17
CA ASP A 4 42.14 7.69 -7.56
C ASP A 4 40.82 7.66 -8.35
N GLN A 5 40.74 6.79 -9.36
CA GLN A 5 39.49 6.48 -10.05
C GLN A 5 38.69 5.52 -9.15
N ARG A 6 37.98 6.07 -8.15
CA ARG A 6 36.84 5.38 -7.56
C ARG A 6 35.82 5.18 -8.68
N THR A 7 35.75 3.97 -9.20
CA THR A 7 34.62 3.54 -10.02
C THR A 7 33.39 3.59 -9.12
N ASP A 8 32.55 4.60 -9.32
CA ASP A 8 31.21 4.69 -8.74
C ASP A 8 30.36 3.52 -9.30
N GLU A 9 30.60 2.31 -8.84
CA GLU A 9 29.71 1.18 -9.11
C GLU A 9 28.40 1.46 -8.37
N PRO A 10 27.26 1.57 -9.07
CA PRO A 10 25.98 1.84 -8.43
C PRO A 10 25.68 0.72 -7.42
N ASP A 11 25.56 1.07 -6.12
CA ASP A 11 25.23 0.10 -5.09
C ASP A 11 23.87 -0.55 -5.40
N PRO A 12 23.83 -1.85 -5.74
CA PRO A 12 22.60 -2.52 -6.15
C PRO A 12 21.53 -2.49 -5.06
N ARG A 13 21.92 -2.32 -3.78
CA ARG A 13 20.98 -2.21 -2.65
C ARG A 13 20.21 -0.89 -2.65
N MET A 14 20.79 0.17 -3.21
CA MET A 14 20.13 1.48 -3.32
C MET A 14 18.96 1.42 -4.33
N LEU A 15 19.15 0.69 -5.43
CA LEU A 15 18.10 0.47 -6.44
C LEU A 15 16.90 -0.29 -5.84
N TRP A 16 17.14 -1.38 -5.11
CA TRP A 16 16.06 -2.15 -4.48
C TRP A 16 15.28 -1.38 -3.41
N ARG A 17 15.95 -0.49 -2.66
CA ARG A 17 15.28 0.39 -1.69
C ARG A 17 14.37 1.40 -2.39
N TRP A 18 14.86 2.04 -3.45
CA TRP A 18 14.07 2.99 -4.24
C TRP A 18 12.83 2.32 -4.86
N VAL A 19 12.98 1.11 -5.40
CA VAL A 19 11.83 0.33 -5.90
C VAL A 19 10.86 0.00 -4.78
N GLY A 20 11.35 -0.44 -3.61
CA GLY A 20 10.52 -0.73 -2.45
C GLY A 20 9.69 0.48 -2.01
N ASP A 21 10.31 1.65 -1.92
CA ASP A 21 9.66 2.90 -1.52
C ASP A 21 8.62 3.36 -2.56
N ALA A 22 8.92 3.19 -3.86
CA ALA A 22 8.00 3.53 -4.94
C ALA A 22 6.78 2.59 -5.01
N VAL A 23 6.98 1.29 -4.75
CA VAL A 23 5.91 0.28 -4.88
C VAL A 23 5.00 0.27 -3.65
N ARG A 24 5.51 0.59 -2.46
CA ARG A 24 4.77 0.53 -1.18
C ARG A 24 3.38 1.17 -1.21
N PRO A 25 3.16 2.40 -1.72
CA PRO A 25 1.83 3.00 -1.75
C PRO A 25 0.84 2.26 -2.66
N TRP A 26 1.33 1.56 -3.68
CA TRP A 26 0.50 0.91 -4.70
C TRP A 26 0.14 -0.55 -4.37
N ILE A 27 0.80 -1.17 -3.39
CA ILE A 27 0.62 -2.60 -3.07
C ILE A 27 -0.85 -2.96 -2.86
N GLY A 28 -1.58 -2.17 -2.06
CA GLY A 28 -2.97 -2.51 -1.78
C GLY A 28 -3.89 -2.32 -2.99
N TRP A 29 -3.62 -1.34 -3.86
CA TRP A 29 -4.32 -1.20 -5.14
C TRP A 29 -4.04 -2.37 -6.09
N ILE A 30 -2.79 -2.84 -6.13
CA ILE A 30 -2.41 -4.03 -6.91
C ILE A 30 -3.14 -5.27 -6.40
N LEU A 31 -3.22 -5.47 -5.09
CA LEU A 31 -3.94 -6.59 -4.48
C LEU A 31 -5.44 -6.55 -4.83
N ILE A 32 -6.07 -5.37 -4.75
CA ILE A 32 -7.47 -5.19 -5.16
C ILE A 32 -7.64 -5.50 -6.65
N GLY A 33 -6.73 -5.02 -7.50
CA GLY A 33 -6.75 -5.29 -8.94
C GLY A 33 -6.62 -6.78 -9.26
N ILE A 34 -5.72 -7.50 -8.57
CA ILE A 34 -5.58 -8.95 -8.67
C ILE A 34 -6.87 -9.65 -8.23
N GLY A 35 -7.46 -9.24 -7.11
CA GLY A 35 -8.72 -9.79 -6.62
C GLY A 35 -9.87 -9.63 -7.61
N ALA A 36 -10.01 -8.43 -8.18
CA ALA A 36 -11.00 -8.13 -9.21
C ALA A 36 -10.77 -8.98 -10.48
N LEU A 37 -9.52 -9.12 -10.90
CA LEU A 37 -9.16 -9.95 -12.06
C LEU A 37 -9.51 -11.43 -11.84
N LEU A 38 -9.19 -11.99 -10.66
CA LEU A 38 -9.56 -13.36 -10.30
C LEU A 38 -11.07 -13.56 -10.34
N MET A 39 -11.83 -12.58 -9.86
CA MET A 39 -13.29 -12.66 -9.84
C MET A 39 -13.87 -12.66 -11.26
N LEU A 40 -13.33 -11.82 -12.16
CA LEU A 40 -13.70 -11.82 -13.58
C LEU A 40 -13.37 -13.16 -14.24
N LEU A 41 -12.15 -13.69 -14.03
CA LEU A 41 -11.74 -14.97 -14.60
C LEU A 41 -12.59 -16.13 -14.06
N GLY A 42 -12.91 -16.14 -12.77
CA GLY A 42 -13.81 -17.10 -12.16
C GLY A 42 -15.21 -17.06 -12.77
N TYR A 43 -15.76 -15.86 -12.96
CA TYR A 43 -17.06 -15.67 -13.62
C TYR A 43 -17.06 -16.22 -15.05
N PHE A 44 -16.05 -15.88 -15.85
CA PHE A 44 -15.91 -16.42 -17.21
C PHE A 44 -15.79 -17.95 -17.22
N GLY A 45 -15.05 -18.51 -16.26
CA GLY A 45 -14.93 -19.97 -16.10
C GLY A 45 -16.26 -20.64 -15.79
N VAL A 46 -16.98 -20.14 -14.77
CA VAL A 46 -18.31 -20.65 -14.40
C VAL A 46 -19.31 -20.53 -15.56
N SER A 47 -19.33 -19.39 -16.25
CA SER A 47 -20.28 -19.11 -17.34
C SER A 47 -20.18 -20.08 -18.53
N ARG A 48 -19.02 -20.74 -18.69
CA ARG A 48 -18.75 -21.66 -19.80
C ARG A 48 -19.07 -23.12 -19.47
N GLU A 49 -19.43 -23.43 -18.23
CA GLU A 49 -19.55 -24.80 -17.73
C GLU A 49 -21.00 -25.15 -17.35
N ALA A 50 -21.57 -26.12 -18.06
CA ALA A 50 -22.95 -26.57 -17.83
C ALA A 50 -23.10 -27.52 -16.63
N LEU A 51 -22.02 -28.19 -16.20
CA LEU A 51 -22.03 -29.14 -15.10
C LEU A 51 -21.72 -28.41 -13.77
N PRO A 52 -22.65 -28.38 -12.79
CA PRO A 52 -22.44 -27.68 -11.52
C PRO A 52 -21.20 -28.14 -10.76
N ALA A 53 -20.86 -29.44 -10.83
CA ALA A 53 -19.68 -29.98 -10.16
C ALA A 53 -18.37 -29.34 -10.65
N LYS A 54 -18.29 -28.95 -11.92
CA LYS A 54 -17.12 -28.28 -12.49
C LYS A 54 -17.11 -26.77 -12.27
N GLN A 55 -18.19 -26.18 -11.73
CA GLN A 55 -18.24 -24.76 -11.36
C GLN A 55 -17.55 -24.50 -10.01
N ILE A 56 -17.53 -25.48 -9.09
CA ILE A 56 -16.94 -25.35 -7.75
C ILE A 56 -15.47 -24.89 -7.78
N PRO A 57 -14.57 -25.45 -8.62
CA PRO A 57 -13.19 -24.98 -8.71
C PRO A 57 -13.06 -23.51 -9.11
N TYR A 58 -13.91 -23.01 -10.01
CA TYR A 58 -13.90 -21.60 -10.42
C TYR A 58 -14.47 -20.69 -9.33
N LEU A 59 -15.45 -21.15 -8.57
CA LEU A 59 -15.98 -20.41 -7.42
C LEU A 59 -14.94 -20.29 -6.30
N VAL A 60 -14.19 -21.35 -6.02
CA VAL A 60 -13.12 -21.32 -5.01
C VAL A 60 -11.97 -20.42 -5.46
N SER A 61 -11.45 -20.61 -6.68
CA SER A 61 -10.28 -19.85 -7.15
C SER A 61 -10.61 -18.38 -7.47
N GLY A 62 -11.66 -18.13 -8.23
CA GLY A 62 -12.04 -16.78 -8.63
C GLY A 62 -12.90 -16.03 -7.62
N GLY A 63 -13.82 -16.73 -6.95
CA GLY A 63 -14.68 -16.13 -5.93
C GLY A 63 -13.96 -15.96 -4.59
N ILE A 64 -13.68 -17.06 -3.89
CA ILE A 64 -13.03 -17.01 -2.57
C ILE A 64 -11.64 -16.37 -2.67
N GLY A 65 -10.83 -16.78 -3.65
CA GLY A 65 -9.53 -16.18 -3.91
C GLY A 65 -9.63 -14.69 -4.24
N GLY A 66 -10.56 -14.29 -5.13
CA GLY A 66 -10.76 -12.88 -5.48
C GLY A 66 -11.13 -12.01 -4.28
N VAL A 67 -12.09 -12.46 -3.47
CA VAL A 67 -12.50 -11.77 -2.24
C VAL A 67 -11.35 -11.66 -1.25
N PHE A 68 -10.58 -12.72 -1.05
CA PHE A 68 -9.42 -12.71 -0.17
C PHE A 68 -8.41 -11.61 -0.55
N PHE A 69 -8.04 -11.53 -1.83
CA PHE A 69 -7.11 -10.50 -2.32
C PHE A 69 -7.68 -9.09 -2.20
N ALA A 70 -8.97 -8.91 -2.47
CA ALA A 70 -9.63 -7.61 -2.32
C ALA A 70 -9.63 -7.14 -0.85
N VAL A 71 -9.99 -8.02 0.10
CA VAL A 71 -9.97 -7.71 1.54
C VAL A 71 -8.56 -7.41 2.02
N LEU A 72 -7.57 -8.21 1.60
CA LEU A 72 -6.18 -8.00 1.96
C LEU A 72 -5.65 -6.65 1.43
N GLY A 73 -6.00 -6.29 0.20
CA GLY A 73 -5.64 -5.00 -0.38
C GLY A 73 -6.30 -3.82 0.35
N ALA A 74 -7.57 -3.93 0.71
CA ALA A 74 -8.29 -2.93 1.50
C ALA A 74 -7.67 -2.75 2.90
N TYR A 75 -7.31 -3.86 3.57
CA TYR A 75 -6.60 -3.82 4.84
C TYR A 75 -5.25 -3.08 4.73
N PHE A 76 -4.50 -3.35 3.66
CA PHE A 76 -3.22 -2.68 3.43
C PHE A 76 -3.38 -1.18 3.14
N LEU A 77 -4.42 -0.77 2.41
CA LEU A 77 -4.74 0.65 2.21
C LEU A 77 -5.12 1.33 3.54
N GLY A 78 -6.02 0.72 4.30
CA GLY A 78 -6.48 1.28 5.57
C GLY A 78 -5.34 1.45 6.58
N THR A 79 -4.45 0.47 6.69
CA THR A 79 -3.29 0.59 7.60
C THR A 79 -2.29 1.68 7.18
N GLN A 80 -2.13 1.93 5.87
CA GLN A 80 -1.31 3.06 5.40
C GLN A 80 -1.96 4.41 5.70
N GLU A 81 -3.27 4.52 5.49
CA GLU A 81 -4.01 5.76 5.74
C GLU A 81 -3.99 6.13 7.22
N MET A 82 -4.20 5.16 8.12
CA MET A 82 -4.06 5.38 9.56
C MET A 82 -2.67 5.88 9.96
N ARG A 83 -1.60 5.31 9.40
CA ARG A 83 -0.22 5.76 9.70
C ARG A 83 0.05 7.19 9.21
N ASN A 84 -0.51 7.56 8.06
CA ASN A 84 -0.38 8.91 7.54
C ASN A 84 -1.15 9.92 8.39
N ASP A 85 -2.36 9.55 8.84
CA ASP A 85 -3.19 10.41 9.67
C ASP A 85 -2.61 10.61 11.07
N SER A 86 -2.08 9.57 11.73
CA SER A 86 -1.39 9.74 13.02
C SER A 86 -0.26 10.78 12.94
N GLY A 87 0.62 10.68 11.92
CA GLY A 87 1.70 11.65 11.75
C GLY A 87 1.22 13.07 11.37
N ARG A 88 0.01 13.23 10.83
CA ARG A 88 -0.60 14.55 10.60
C ARG A 88 -1.16 15.13 11.89
N LEU A 89 -1.81 14.31 12.70
CA LEU A 89 -2.33 14.70 14.01
C LEU A 89 -1.21 15.12 14.95
N ASP A 90 -0.12 14.35 15.05
CA ASP A 90 1.04 14.69 15.89
C ASP A 90 1.63 16.06 15.51
N ARG A 91 1.72 16.36 14.21
CA ARG A 91 2.17 17.67 13.72
C ARG A 91 1.20 18.80 14.06
N LEU A 92 -0.10 18.55 13.97
CA LEU A 92 -1.11 19.53 14.36
C LEU A 92 -1.04 19.82 15.86
N GLU A 93 -0.90 18.78 16.69
CA GLU A 93 -0.73 18.90 18.14
C GLU A 93 0.51 19.73 18.48
N GLN A 94 1.63 19.48 17.81
CA GLN A 94 2.86 20.23 18.01
C GLN A 94 2.69 21.72 17.64
N MET A 95 2.10 22.03 16.48
CA MET A 95 1.85 23.42 16.07
C MET A 95 0.90 24.15 17.03
N VAL A 96 -0.12 23.46 17.55
CA VAL A 96 -1.05 24.01 18.54
C VAL A 96 -0.33 24.29 19.86
N ALA A 97 0.53 23.37 20.32
CA ALA A 97 1.32 23.55 21.54
C ALA A 97 2.30 24.72 21.43
N GLU A 98 2.98 24.86 20.29
CA GLU A 98 3.89 25.98 20.01
C GLU A 98 3.13 27.32 19.98
N LEU A 99 1.99 27.38 19.31
CA LEU A 99 1.14 28.57 19.29
C LEU A 99 0.66 28.94 20.70
N HIS A 100 0.24 27.96 21.49
CA HIS A 100 -0.20 28.17 22.86
C HIS A 100 0.93 28.74 23.73
N GLY A 101 2.14 28.19 23.61
CA GLY A 101 3.33 28.71 24.30
C GLY A 101 3.68 30.14 23.89
N ALA A 102 3.59 30.47 22.60
CA ALA A 102 3.84 31.82 22.10
C ALA A 102 2.80 32.84 22.59
N LEU A 103 1.53 32.44 22.68
CA LEU A 103 0.45 33.29 23.21
C LEU A 103 0.62 33.58 24.70
N LEU A 104 0.97 32.57 25.52
CA LEU A 104 1.25 32.77 26.94
C LEU A 104 2.46 33.68 27.17
N THR A 105 3.52 33.48 26.40
CA THR A 105 4.73 34.34 26.47
C THR A 105 4.40 35.80 26.14
N ARG A 106 3.47 36.04 25.21
CA ARG A 106 3.02 37.40 24.84
C ARG A 106 2.09 38.03 25.87
N SER A 107 1.26 37.25 26.57
CA SER A 107 0.38 37.81 27.61
C SER A 107 1.12 38.23 28.88
N ASP A 108 2.30 37.63 29.11
CA ASP A 108 3.14 37.91 30.29
C ASP A 108 4.08 39.13 30.11
N ALA A 109 4.07 39.77 28.94
CA ALA A 109 4.89 40.92 28.56
C ALA A 109 4.08 42.22 28.47
#